data_AF-A0A1Y2AK53-F1
#
_entry.id   AF-A0A1Y2AK53-F1
#
_cell.length_a   1.000
_cell.length_b   1.000
_cell.length_c   1.000
_cell.angle_alpha   90.00
_cell.angle_beta   90.00
_cell.angle_gamma   90.00
#
_symmetry.space_group_name_H-M   'P 1'
#
loop_
_entity.id
_entity.type
_entity.pdbx_description
1 polymer ?
#
loop_
_entity_poly.entity_id
_entity_poly.type
_entity_poly.pdbx_seq_one_letter_code
_entity_poly.pdbx_strand_id
1 'polypeptide(L)'
;MMKYNFSLNVKAEEGEFESIKSEKRISNESLNHYLPFNSEKDNIDNPKYNKNNMFDEILNTDLNNEMKSCKKLKLIHSLLIEIIFINLLFILIVFIIPILYKLTYKENLISIVQDNNMLWVYKCKLEELDFFLSMIYFIFVIILLIVANTISKYECIFSYIIYIKYSLYVLIAFGPTINIFNYLILQNKKYEAIKLNYILNSICYIIIFILFSWDKIYFIIKKDGNNPLNYFIYIKHKECNIHHSCNCGCNTNLSKEDYRMNVEKYINIYKICSKIFIKFN
;
A
#
# COMPACT_ATOMS: atom_id res chain seq x y z
N MET A 1 4.66 -28.70 6.28
CA MET A 1 5.11 -27.63 7.19
C MET A 1 6.46 -27.10 6.69
N MET A 2 6.42 -26.24 5.67
CA MET A 2 7.62 -25.60 5.12
C MET A 2 8.02 -24.45 6.05
N LYS A 3 9.22 -24.55 6.64
CA LYS A 3 9.85 -23.43 7.35
C LYS A 3 10.31 -22.42 6.30
N TYR A 4 9.44 -21.50 5.92
CA TYR A 4 9.89 -20.26 5.26
C TYR A 4 10.57 -19.41 6.33
N ASN A 5 11.90 -19.44 6.34
CA ASN A 5 12.70 -18.44 7.04
C ASN A 5 12.52 -17.12 6.28
N PHE A 6 11.48 -16.38 6.65
CA PHE A 6 11.26 -15.01 6.21
C PHE A 6 12.10 -14.08 7.07
N SER A 7 13.42 -14.17 6.94
CA SER A 7 14.28 -13.05 7.30
C SER A 7 14.19 -12.05 6.15
N LEU A 8 13.17 -11.19 6.21
CA LEU A 8 13.27 -9.87 5.58
C LEU A 8 14.43 -9.14 6.28
N ASN A 9 15.66 -9.41 5.84
CA ASN A 9 16.75 -8.45 5.90
C ASN A 9 16.42 -7.35 4.87
N VAL A 10 15.28 -6.68 5.05
CA VAL A 10 15.15 -5.30 4.62
C VAL A 10 15.83 -4.53 5.72
N LYS A 11 17.17 -4.49 5.65
CA LYS A 11 17.85 -3.27 6.05
C LYS A 11 17.07 -2.19 5.33
N ALA A 12 16.44 -1.30 6.09
CA ALA A 12 16.25 0.04 5.58
C ALA A 12 17.64 0.43 5.09
N GLU A 13 17.84 0.42 3.77
CA GLU A 13 18.97 1.07 3.15
C GLU A 13 18.79 2.54 3.51
N GLU A 14 19.24 2.92 4.71
CA GLU A 14 19.79 4.24 4.95
C GLU A 14 20.78 4.44 3.81
N GLY A 15 20.44 5.38 2.94
CA GLY A 15 20.99 5.46 1.60
C GLY A 15 22.52 5.48 1.60
N GLU A 16 23.10 4.41 1.10
CA GLU A 16 24.19 4.49 0.13
C GLU A 16 23.58 4.42 -1.26
N PHE A 17 22.75 5.42 -1.59
CA PHE A 17 22.79 5.94 -2.95
C PHE A 17 24.13 6.68 -3.03
N GLU A 18 25.21 5.95 -3.28
CA GLU A 18 26.43 6.53 -3.83
C GLU A 18 25.97 7.27 -5.07
N SER A 19 25.81 8.58 -4.92
CA SER A 19 25.81 9.48 -6.04
C SER A 19 27.06 9.13 -6.82
N ILE A 20 26.89 8.53 -8.00
CA ILE A 20 27.87 8.61 -9.06
C ILE A 20 27.94 10.11 -9.38
N LYS A 21 28.70 10.84 -8.55
CA LYS A 21 29.38 12.06 -8.93
C LYS A 21 30.41 11.58 -9.95
N SER A 22 29.96 11.47 -11.19
CA SER A 22 30.85 11.77 -12.30
C SER A 22 31.20 13.24 -12.13
N GLU A 23 32.23 13.48 -11.32
CA GLU A 23 32.93 14.75 -11.21
C GLU A 23 33.69 14.94 -12.53
N LYS A 24 32.94 15.13 -13.63
CA LYS A 24 33.46 15.82 -14.80
C LYS A 24 33.60 17.27 -14.36
N ARG A 25 34.72 17.56 -13.71
CA ARG A 25 35.28 18.91 -13.63
C ARG A 25 35.51 19.37 -15.07
N ILE A 26 34.49 19.93 -15.69
CA ILE A 26 34.69 20.93 -16.72
C ILE A 26 35.04 22.17 -15.91
N SER A 27 36.33 22.36 -15.69
CA SER A 27 36.89 23.63 -15.27
C SER A 27 36.54 24.65 -16.35
N ASN A 28 35.44 25.37 -16.14
CA ASN A 28 35.23 26.67 -16.76
C ASN A 28 36.20 27.65 -16.09
N GLU A 29 37.49 27.48 -16.37
CA GLU A 29 38.43 28.57 -16.26
C GLU A 29 38.13 29.54 -17.39
N SER A 30 37.70 30.72 -16.97
CA SER A 30 37.61 31.93 -17.75
C SER A 30 38.84 32.12 -18.65
N LEU A 31 38.69 31.86 -19.94
CA LEU A 31 39.61 32.33 -20.97
C LEU A 31 38.91 33.39 -21.82
N ASN A 32 38.70 34.56 -21.22
CA ASN A 32 38.65 35.80 -21.99
C ASN A 32 40.09 36.12 -22.41
N HIS A 33 40.50 35.64 -23.59
CA HIS A 33 41.53 36.31 -24.34
C HIS A 33 41.29 36.12 -25.84
N TYR A 34 40.79 37.19 -26.46
CA TYR A 34 40.89 37.41 -27.89
C TYR A 34 42.38 37.38 -28.28
N LEU A 35 42.78 36.47 -29.16
CA LEU A 35 43.88 36.64 -30.12
C LEU A 35 43.68 35.68 -31.31
N PRO A 36 44.20 36.01 -32.50
CA PRO A 36 43.64 35.61 -33.78
C PRO A 36 44.18 34.29 -34.32
N PHE A 37 43.36 33.70 -35.18
CA PHE A 37 43.68 32.83 -36.31
C PHE A 37 45.18 32.71 -36.62
N ASN A 38 45.73 31.53 -36.37
CA ASN A 38 46.85 31.01 -37.15
C ASN A 38 46.59 29.53 -37.46
N SER A 39 46.55 29.25 -38.75
CA SER A 39 46.38 27.94 -39.35
C SER A 39 47.71 27.20 -39.32
N GLU A 40 47.91 26.36 -38.31
CA GLU A 40 48.94 25.31 -38.36
C GLU A 40 48.26 23.95 -38.42
N LYS A 41 48.45 23.31 -39.59
CA LYS A 41 48.08 21.93 -39.86
C LYS A 41 49.06 21.02 -39.13
N ASP A 42 48.78 20.75 -37.87
CA ASP A 42 49.45 19.67 -37.16
C ASP A 42 48.70 18.35 -37.38
N ASN A 43 49.40 17.41 -38.01
CA ASN A 43 49.00 16.02 -38.17
C ASN A 43 48.96 15.38 -36.78
N ILE A 44 47.80 15.46 -36.13
CA ILE A 44 47.51 14.71 -34.91
C ILE A 44 47.09 13.31 -35.33
N ASP A 45 47.97 12.35 -35.08
CA ASP A 45 47.66 10.92 -35.15
C ASP A 45 46.45 10.63 -34.26
N ASN A 46 45.29 10.43 -34.89
CA ASN A 46 44.05 10.06 -34.22
C ASN A 46 44.26 8.70 -33.52
N PRO A 47 44.29 8.63 -32.17
CA PRO A 47 44.15 7.34 -31.54
C PRO A 47 42.78 6.80 -31.94
N LYS A 48 42.76 5.65 -32.63
CA LYS A 48 41.56 4.85 -32.86
C LYS A 48 41.00 4.43 -31.50
N TYR A 49 40.30 5.36 -30.84
CA TYR A 49 39.62 5.11 -29.59
C TYR A 49 38.43 4.22 -29.93
N ASN A 50 38.49 2.99 -29.45
CA ASN A 50 37.55 1.91 -29.75
C ASN A 50 36.19 2.20 -29.08
N LYS A 51 35.42 3.11 -29.70
CA LYS A 51 34.15 3.65 -29.20
C LYS A 51 33.04 2.59 -29.07
N ASN A 52 33.24 1.41 -29.64
CA ASN A 52 32.25 0.33 -29.65
C ASN A 52 32.14 -0.37 -28.28
N ASN A 53 33.22 -0.40 -27.48
CA ASN A 53 33.19 -1.17 -26.22
C ASN A 53 32.42 -0.46 -25.09
N MET A 54 32.33 0.88 -25.09
CA MET A 54 31.66 1.64 -24.03
C MET A 54 30.12 1.62 -24.18
N PHE A 55 29.62 1.54 -25.42
CA PHE A 55 28.18 1.51 -25.67
C PHE A 55 27.58 0.15 -25.32
N ASP A 56 28.30 -0.94 -25.62
CA ASP A 56 27.88 -2.30 -25.27
C ASP A 56 27.88 -2.53 -23.75
N GLU A 57 28.75 -1.87 -22.99
CA GLU A 57 28.80 -1.98 -21.53
C GLU A 57 27.60 -1.27 -20.86
N ILE A 58 27.18 -0.11 -21.37
CA ILE A 58 25.99 0.62 -20.91
C ILE A 58 24.70 -0.18 -21.24
N LEU A 59 24.61 -0.74 -22.45
CA LEU A 59 23.44 -1.52 -22.87
C LEU A 59 23.29 -2.81 -22.03
N ASN A 60 24.40 -3.49 -21.73
CA ASN A 60 24.39 -4.73 -20.95
C ASN A 60 24.11 -4.49 -19.45
N THR A 61 24.47 -3.33 -18.90
CA THR A 61 24.14 -2.98 -17.52
C THR A 61 22.65 -2.67 -17.35
N ASP A 62 22.04 -1.97 -18.31
CA ASP A 62 20.59 -1.71 -18.30
C ASP A 62 19.77 -3.01 -18.45
N LEU A 63 20.15 -3.89 -19.40
CA LEU A 63 19.46 -5.17 -19.60
C LEU A 63 19.52 -6.09 -18.36
N ASN A 64 20.67 -6.14 -17.69
CA ASN A 64 20.81 -6.92 -16.45
C ASN A 64 19.99 -6.33 -15.29
N ASN A 65 19.88 -5.01 -15.20
CA ASN A 65 19.05 -4.32 -14.20
C ASN A 65 17.56 -4.52 -14.47
N GLU A 66 17.14 -4.52 -15.74
CA GLU A 66 15.77 -4.85 -16.15
C GLU A 66 15.42 -6.31 -15.83
N MET A 67 16.32 -7.26 -16.12
CA MET A 67 16.12 -8.68 -15.78
C MET A 67 15.98 -8.90 -14.26
N LYS A 68 16.81 -8.25 -13.44
CA LYS A 68 16.69 -8.32 -11.97
C LYS A 68 15.37 -7.73 -11.47
N SER A 69 14.94 -6.61 -12.05
CA SER A 69 13.66 -5.96 -11.72
C SER A 69 12.47 -6.86 -12.07
N CYS A 70 12.52 -7.56 -13.21
CA CYS A 70 11.52 -8.54 -13.61
C CYS A 70 11.37 -9.71 -12.62
N LYS A 71 12.47 -10.20 -12.02
CA LYS A 71 12.39 -11.27 -11.01
C LYS A 71 11.66 -10.80 -9.74
N LYS A 72 11.94 -9.59 -9.27
CA LYS A 72 11.25 -9.00 -8.11
C LYS A 72 9.76 -8.80 -8.39
N LEU A 73 9.41 -8.34 -9.59
CA LEU A 73 8.02 -8.17 -10.02
C LEU A 73 7.24 -9.49 -10.05
N LYS A 74 7.85 -10.57 -10.55
CA LYS A 74 7.24 -11.93 -10.54
C LYS A 74 6.92 -12.39 -9.12
N LEU A 75 7.83 -12.13 -8.17
CA LEU A 75 7.63 -12.47 -6.77
C LEU A 75 6.46 -11.67 -6.16
N ILE A 76 6.40 -10.36 -6.40
CA ILE A 76 5.29 -9.51 -5.93
C ILE A 76 3.95 -9.99 -6.49
N HIS A 77 3.90 -10.31 -7.78
CA HIS A 77 2.71 -10.88 -8.43
C HIS A 77 2.28 -12.21 -7.81
N SER A 78 3.22 -13.11 -7.58
CA SER A 78 2.95 -14.39 -6.92
C SER A 78 2.34 -14.18 -5.53
N LEU A 79 2.91 -13.25 -4.73
CA LEU A 79 2.40 -12.90 -3.41
C LEU A 79 1.00 -12.27 -3.49
N LEU A 80 0.75 -11.41 -4.47
CA LEU A 80 -0.57 -10.80 -4.67
C LEU A 80 -1.63 -11.88 -4.95
N ILE A 81 -1.33 -12.82 -5.84
CA ILE A 81 -2.23 -13.94 -6.18
C ILE A 81 -2.47 -14.81 -4.95
N GLU A 82 -1.42 -15.12 -4.18
CA GLU A 82 -1.53 -15.88 -2.93
C GLU A 82 -2.43 -15.18 -1.91
N ILE A 83 -2.27 -13.87 -1.72
CA ILE A 83 -3.13 -13.07 -0.84
C ILE A 83 -4.59 -13.07 -1.32
N ILE A 84 -4.83 -12.91 -2.62
CA ILE A 84 -6.19 -12.98 -3.20
C ILE A 84 -6.80 -14.36 -2.94
N PHE A 85 -6.04 -15.43 -3.14
CA PHE A 85 -6.51 -16.80 -2.89
C PHE A 85 -6.82 -17.05 -1.41
N ILE A 86 -5.94 -16.61 -0.49
CA ILE A 86 -6.17 -16.71 0.95
C ILE A 86 -7.45 -15.95 1.35
N ASN A 87 -7.67 -14.76 0.80
CA ASN A 87 -8.89 -13.99 1.07
C ASN A 87 -10.16 -14.70 0.55
N LEU A 88 -10.12 -15.27 -0.65
CA LEU A 88 -11.24 -16.06 -1.19
C LEU A 88 -11.52 -17.30 -0.32
N LEU A 89 -10.48 -18.00 0.12
CA LEU A 89 -10.61 -19.14 1.02
C LEU A 89 -11.21 -18.73 2.37
N PHE A 90 -10.77 -17.60 2.92
CA PHE A 90 -11.34 -17.05 4.16
C PHE A 90 -12.84 -16.75 4.02
N ILE A 91 -13.25 -16.11 2.92
CA ILE A 91 -14.67 -15.85 2.63
C ILE A 91 -15.46 -17.16 2.54
N LEU A 92 -14.93 -18.17 1.84
CA LEU A 92 -15.57 -19.49 1.76
C LEU A 92 -15.74 -20.14 3.13
N ILE A 93 -14.71 -20.09 3.99
CA ILE A 93 -14.78 -20.62 5.36
C ILE A 93 -15.89 -19.93 6.16
N VAL A 94 -15.99 -18.60 6.07
CA VAL A 94 -17.04 -17.82 6.76
C VAL A 94 -18.44 -18.25 6.33
N PHE A 95 -18.65 -18.62 5.07
CA PHE A 95 -19.95 -19.14 4.59
C PHE A 95 -20.19 -20.62 4.91
N ILE A 96 -19.16 -21.46 4.86
CA ILE A 96 -19.28 -22.91 5.10
C ILE A 96 -19.59 -23.20 6.57
N ILE A 97 -18.99 -22.48 7.51
CA ILE A 97 -19.16 -22.73 8.95
C ILE A 97 -20.65 -22.66 9.38
N PRO A 98 -21.43 -21.60 9.08
CA PRO A 98 -22.86 -21.56 9.41
C PRO A 98 -23.68 -22.67 8.74
N ILE A 99 -23.34 -23.05 7.51
CA ILE A 99 -24.03 -24.13 6.78
C ILE A 99 -23.78 -25.48 7.47
N LEU A 100 -22.52 -25.79 7.78
CA LEU A 100 -22.17 -27.02 8.50
C LEU A 100 -22.84 -27.06 9.87
N TYR A 101 -22.83 -25.93 10.59
CA TYR A 101 -23.52 -25.80 11.86
C TYR A 101 -25.01 -26.13 11.73
N LYS A 102 -25.68 -25.58 10.72
CA LYS A 102 -27.09 -25.87 10.42
C LYS A 102 -27.34 -27.34 10.10
N LEU A 103 -26.43 -28.00 9.38
CA LEU A 103 -26.56 -29.43 9.00
C LEU A 103 -26.34 -30.37 10.19
N THR A 104 -25.40 -30.05 11.08
CA THR A 104 -25.12 -30.86 12.28
C THR A 104 -26.23 -30.71 13.33
N TYR A 105 -26.87 -29.54 13.37
CA TYR A 105 -27.96 -29.26 14.30
C TYR A 105 -29.28 -29.84 13.78
N LYS A 106 -29.54 -31.13 14.04
CA LYS A 106 -30.88 -31.73 13.85
C LYS A 106 -31.92 -30.92 14.64
N GLU A 107 -33.13 -30.81 14.08
CA GLU A 107 -34.32 -30.01 14.47
C GLU A 107 -34.79 -30.02 15.95
N ASN A 108 -34.01 -30.57 16.87
CA ASN A 108 -34.41 -30.75 18.25
C ASN A 108 -34.29 -29.43 19.04
N LEU A 109 -35.49 -28.86 19.25
CA LEU A 109 -35.89 -27.87 20.24
C LEU A 109 -35.34 -26.45 20.04
N ILE A 110 -36.26 -25.56 19.65
CA ILE A 110 -36.18 -24.12 19.89
C ILE A 110 -35.74 -23.94 21.34
N SER A 111 -34.53 -23.44 21.57
CA SER A 111 -34.03 -23.17 22.92
C SER A 111 -34.68 -21.90 23.45
N ILE A 112 -35.93 -22.04 23.89
CA ILE A 112 -36.61 -21.03 24.68
C ILE A 112 -36.08 -21.18 26.10
N VAL A 113 -35.45 -20.13 26.61
CA VAL A 113 -34.93 -20.06 27.98
C VAL A 113 -35.71 -18.97 28.70
N GLN A 114 -36.04 -19.20 29.96
CA GLN A 114 -36.67 -18.18 30.79
C GLN A 114 -35.59 -17.24 31.34
N ASP A 115 -35.72 -15.94 31.10
CA ASP A 115 -34.83 -14.90 31.63
C ASP A 115 -35.09 -14.65 33.13
N ASN A 116 -34.20 -13.91 33.79
CA ASN A 116 -34.30 -13.47 35.19
C ASN A 116 -35.61 -12.73 35.50
N ASN A 117 -36.23 -12.10 34.49
CA ASN A 117 -37.54 -11.44 34.61
C ASN A 117 -38.73 -12.39 34.44
N MET A 118 -38.49 -13.71 34.42
CA MET A 118 -39.49 -14.75 34.17
C MET A 118 -40.12 -14.70 32.77
N LEU A 119 -39.53 -13.95 31.84
CA LEU A 119 -39.95 -13.87 30.44
C LEU A 119 -39.29 -14.96 29.60
N TRP A 120 -40.06 -15.58 28.70
CA TRP A 120 -39.52 -16.55 27.76
C TRP A 120 -38.80 -15.85 26.61
N VAL A 121 -37.49 -16.11 26.48
CA VAL A 121 -36.63 -15.49 25.46
C VAL A 121 -36.02 -16.57 24.58
N TYR A 122 -35.96 -16.30 23.28
CA TYR A 122 -35.26 -17.16 22.34
C TYR A 122 -33.73 -17.03 22.52
N LYS A 123 -33.06 -18.14 22.86
CA LYS A 123 -31.59 -18.20 22.90
C LYS A 123 -31.07 -18.69 21.55
N CYS A 124 -30.49 -17.78 20.77
CA CYS A 124 -29.79 -18.12 19.53
C CYS A 124 -28.50 -18.88 19.84
N LYS A 125 -28.33 -20.10 19.33
CA LYS A 125 -27.12 -20.91 19.55
C LYS A 125 -25.91 -20.44 18.73
N LEU A 126 -26.14 -19.62 17.70
CA LEU A 126 -25.09 -19.04 16.86
C LEU A 126 -24.40 -17.82 17.51
N GLU A 127 -24.85 -17.38 18.67
CA GLU A 127 -24.32 -16.18 19.34
C GLU A 127 -22.85 -16.35 19.75
N GLU A 128 -22.48 -17.53 20.28
CA GLU A 128 -21.08 -17.84 20.63
C GLU A 128 -20.18 -17.89 19.39
N LEU A 129 -20.71 -18.43 18.28
CA LEU A 129 -20.01 -18.51 17.02
C LEU A 129 -19.81 -17.11 16.41
N ASP A 130 -20.82 -16.25 16.47
CA ASP A 130 -20.76 -14.87 15.99
C ASP A 130 -19.72 -14.05 16.75
N PHE A 131 -19.66 -14.21 18.08
CA PHE A 131 -18.61 -13.62 18.89
C PHE A 131 -17.21 -14.12 18.48
N PHE A 132 -17.05 -15.43 18.30
CA PHE A 132 -15.77 -16.02 17.88
C PHE A 132 -15.32 -15.52 16.50
N LEU A 133 -16.23 -15.45 15.52
CA LEU A 133 -15.95 -14.91 14.20
C LEU A 133 -15.60 -13.42 14.25
N SER A 134 -16.28 -12.64 15.11
CA SER A 134 -15.96 -11.23 15.35
C SER A 134 -14.55 -11.05 15.92
N MET A 135 -14.10 -11.95 16.81
CA MET A 135 -12.73 -11.93 17.35
C MET A 135 -11.68 -12.25 16.29
N ILE A 136 -11.92 -13.26 15.44
CA ILE A 136 -11.03 -13.58 14.31
C ILE A 136 -10.94 -12.37 13.36
N TYR A 137 -12.08 -11.77 13.04
CA TYR A 137 -12.15 -10.59 12.19
C TYR A 137 -11.36 -9.42 12.79
N PHE A 138 -11.44 -9.20 14.10
CA PHE A 138 -10.67 -8.16 14.79
C PHE A 138 -9.16 -8.36 14.62
N ILE A 139 -8.66 -9.58 14.84
CA ILE A 139 -7.24 -9.93 14.66
C ILE A 139 -6.80 -9.67 13.21
N PHE A 140 -7.64 -10.08 12.25
CA PHE A 140 -7.37 -9.85 10.83
C PHE A 140 -7.25 -8.36 10.48
N VAL A 141 -8.16 -7.52 10.98
CA VAL A 141 -8.10 -6.07 10.75
C VAL A 141 -6.87 -5.43 11.41
N ILE A 142 -6.44 -5.91 12.58
CA ILE A 142 -5.18 -5.47 13.22
C ILE A 142 -3.97 -5.79 12.34
N ILE A 143 -3.91 -7.01 11.76
CA ILE A 143 -2.84 -7.40 10.83
C ILE A 143 -2.82 -6.46 9.62
N LEU A 144 -3.99 -6.17 9.02
CA LEU A 144 -4.10 -5.22 7.92
C LEU A 144 -3.61 -3.81 8.30
N LEU A 145 -3.92 -3.34 9.52
CA LEU A 145 -3.44 -2.05 10.00
C LEU A 145 -1.91 -2.02 10.13
N ILE A 146 -1.28 -3.08 10.64
CA ILE A 146 0.18 -3.19 10.74
C ILE A 146 0.81 -3.14 9.34
N VAL A 147 0.23 -3.84 8.37
CA VAL A 147 0.68 -3.83 6.98
C VAL A 147 0.51 -2.43 6.38
N ALA A 148 -0.66 -1.80 6.53
CA ALA A 148 -0.92 -0.45 6.01
C ALA A 148 0.03 0.59 6.62
N ASN A 149 0.34 0.47 7.92
CA ASN A 149 1.33 1.32 8.60
C ASN A 149 2.72 1.12 8.01
N THR A 150 3.11 -0.12 7.73
CA THR A 150 4.40 -0.43 7.09
C THR A 150 4.46 0.14 5.67
N ILE A 151 3.40 -0.03 4.88
CA ILE A 151 3.33 0.49 3.51
C ILE A 151 3.39 2.03 3.51
N SER A 152 2.77 2.69 4.50
CA SER A 152 2.74 4.15 4.57
C SER A 152 4.10 4.82 4.79
N LYS A 153 5.16 4.05 5.06
CA LYS A 153 6.54 4.54 5.22
C LYS A 153 7.35 4.52 3.92
N TYR A 154 6.86 3.90 2.86
CA TYR A 154 7.56 3.88 1.57
C TYR A 154 7.27 5.15 0.76
N GLU A 155 8.22 5.51 -0.11
CA GLU A 155 8.07 6.58 -1.10
C GLU A 155 7.16 6.17 -2.26
N CYS A 156 6.62 7.18 -2.95
CA CYS A 156 5.82 7.02 -4.17
C CYS A 156 4.63 6.06 -4.01
N ILE A 157 4.06 6.02 -2.80
CA ILE A 157 2.83 5.29 -2.55
C ILE A 157 1.64 6.11 -3.04
N PHE A 158 0.57 5.43 -3.44
CA PHE A 158 -0.68 6.10 -3.73
C PHE A 158 -1.23 6.76 -2.46
N SER A 159 -1.71 8.00 -2.57
CA SER A 159 -2.39 8.72 -1.48
C SER A 159 -3.57 7.93 -0.93
N TYR A 160 -4.18 7.09 -1.77
CA TYR A 160 -5.22 6.14 -1.39
C TYR A 160 -4.84 5.22 -0.21
N ILE A 161 -3.57 4.81 -0.09
CA ILE A 161 -3.12 3.96 1.02
C ILE A 161 -3.29 4.67 2.38
N ILE A 162 -3.11 5.99 2.43
CA ILE A 162 -3.35 6.76 3.66
C ILE A 162 -4.83 6.72 4.04
N TYR A 163 -5.74 6.85 3.06
CA TYR A 163 -7.17 6.75 3.32
C TYR A 163 -7.59 5.33 3.72
N ILE A 164 -6.96 4.27 3.16
CA ILE A 164 -7.14 2.89 3.66
C ILE A 164 -6.75 2.81 5.13
N LYS A 165 -5.58 3.36 5.51
CA LYS A 165 -5.12 3.35 6.90
C LYS A 165 -6.12 4.04 7.84
N TYR A 166 -6.62 5.22 7.47
CA TYR A 166 -7.64 5.92 8.28
C TYR A 166 -8.95 5.13 8.35
N SER A 167 -9.37 4.53 7.25
CA SER A 167 -10.57 3.68 7.23
C SER A 167 -10.42 2.45 8.11
N LEU A 168 -9.23 1.85 8.20
CA LEU A 168 -8.94 0.74 9.10
C LEU A 168 -9.06 1.16 10.58
N TYR A 169 -8.62 2.37 10.96
CA TYR A 169 -8.82 2.88 12.32
C TYR A 169 -10.31 3.02 12.67
N VAL A 170 -11.10 3.60 11.75
CA VAL A 170 -12.56 3.71 11.92
C VAL A 170 -13.20 2.33 12.00
N LEU A 171 -12.78 1.41 11.12
CA LEU A 171 -13.30 0.04 11.09
C LEU A 171 -13.02 -0.70 12.40
N ILE A 172 -11.82 -0.58 12.97
CA ILE A 172 -11.49 -1.17 14.28
C ILE A 172 -12.39 -0.58 15.35
N ALA A 173 -12.48 0.75 15.43
CA ALA A 173 -13.24 1.45 16.46
C ALA A 173 -14.75 1.13 16.42
N PHE A 174 -15.34 1.07 15.21
CA PHE A 174 -16.79 0.94 15.05
C PHE A 174 -17.28 -0.45 14.61
N GLY A 175 -16.43 -1.34 14.13
CA GLY A 175 -16.82 -2.68 13.72
C GLY A 175 -16.72 -3.68 14.88
N PRO A 176 -15.64 -4.47 14.94
CA PRO A 176 -15.48 -5.53 15.93
C PRO A 176 -15.50 -5.04 17.39
N THR A 177 -14.96 -3.86 17.69
CA THR A 177 -14.98 -3.33 19.07
C THR A 177 -16.40 -3.08 19.57
N ILE A 178 -17.30 -2.60 18.70
CA ILE A 178 -18.71 -2.37 19.07
C ILE A 178 -19.44 -3.70 19.26
N ASN A 179 -19.17 -4.70 18.43
CA ASN A 179 -19.75 -6.03 18.60
C ASN A 179 -19.34 -6.64 19.96
N ILE A 180 -18.04 -6.54 20.32
CA ILE A 180 -17.52 -7.01 21.62
C ILE A 180 -18.17 -6.22 22.77
N PHE A 181 -18.25 -4.90 22.67
CA PHE A 181 -18.86 -4.04 23.69
C PHE A 181 -20.34 -4.36 23.91
N ASN A 182 -21.10 -4.52 22.82
CA ASN A 182 -22.51 -4.88 22.88
C ASN A 182 -22.71 -6.28 23.46
N TYR A 183 -21.84 -7.22 23.12
CA TYR A 183 -21.84 -8.55 23.74
C TYR A 183 -21.52 -8.50 25.25
N LEU A 184 -20.74 -7.53 25.74
CA LEU A 184 -20.43 -7.43 27.18
C LEU A 184 -21.53 -6.72 27.98
N ILE A 185 -22.16 -5.67 27.42
CA ILE A 185 -23.08 -4.79 28.17
C ILE A 185 -24.54 -5.16 27.96
N LEU A 186 -24.92 -5.61 26.77
CA LEU A 186 -26.32 -5.79 26.37
C LEU A 186 -26.73 -7.26 26.25
N GLN A 187 -26.07 -8.18 26.97
CA GLN A 187 -26.39 -9.62 26.94
C GLN A 187 -27.87 -9.91 27.21
N ASN A 188 -28.48 -9.13 28.10
CA ASN A 188 -29.88 -9.31 28.52
C ASN A 188 -30.88 -8.57 27.61
N LYS A 189 -30.41 -7.75 26.67
CA LYS A 189 -31.22 -6.85 25.83
C LYS A 189 -30.88 -7.04 24.35
N LYS A 190 -31.18 -8.23 23.84
CA LYS A 190 -30.73 -8.67 22.50
C LYS A 190 -31.29 -7.82 21.37
N TYR A 191 -32.57 -7.43 21.47
CA TYR A 191 -33.20 -6.60 20.44
C TYR A 191 -32.51 -5.23 20.33
N GLU A 192 -32.23 -4.61 21.48
CA GLU A 192 -31.50 -3.35 21.57
C GLU A 192 -30.07 -3.49 21.09
N ALA A 193 -29.39 -4.59 21.42
CA ALA A 193 -28.03 -4.88 20.94
C ALA A 193 -27.98 -4.98 19.40
N ILE A 194 -28.94 -5.71 18.79
CA ILE A 194 -29.03 -5.84 17.32
C ILE A 194 -29.28 -4.47 16.68
N LYS A 195 -30.23 -3.70 17.21
CA LYS A 195 -30.54 -2.36 16.69
C LYS A 195 -29.35 -1.42 16.79
N LEU A 196 -28.63 -1.44 17.91
CA LEU A 196 -27.44 -0.63 18.14
C LEU A 196 -26.29 -1.04 17.21
N ASN A 197 -26.02 -2.34 17.08
CA ASN A 197 -25.05 -2.88 16.13
C ASN A 197 -25.35 -2.45 14.70
N TYR A 198 -26.62 -2.53 14.28
CA TYR A 198 -27.03 -2.12 12.94
C TYR A 198 -26.75 -0.64 12.70
N ILE A 199 -27.20 0.24 13.59
CA ILE A 199 -27.00 1.70 13.47
C ILE A 199 -25.52 2.06 13.43
N LEU A 200 -24.72 1.51 14.35
CA LEU A 200 -23.29 1.86 14.46
C LEU A 200 -22.49 1.30 13.29
N ASN A 201 -22.80 0.10 12.79
CA ASN A 201 -22.18 -0.43 11.57
C ASN A 201 -22.57 0.40 10.34
N SER A 202 -23.83 0.84 10.20
CA SER A 202 -24.21 1.75 9.12
C SER A 202 -23.43 3.07 9.15
N ILE A 203 -23.28 3.67 10.34
CA ILE A 203 -22.46 4.87 10.52
C ILE A 203 -20.99 4.59 10.14
N CYS A 204 -20.43 3.47 10.59
CA CYS A 204 -19.07 3.03 10.24
C CYS A 204 -18.85 3.00 8.72
N TYR A 205 -19.73 2.30 7.99
CA TYR A 205 -19.61 2.17 6.55
C TYR A 205 -19.80 3.49 5.80
N ILE A 206 -20.68 4.38 6.29
CA ILE A 206 -20.82 5.74 5.73
C ILE A 206 -19.53 6.54 5.93
N ILE A 207 -18.92 6.51 7.12
CA ILE A 207 -17.65 7.21 7.38
C ILE A 207 -16.54 6.67 6.48
N ILE A 208 -16.41 5.34 6.38
CA ILE A 208 -15.43 4.69 5.49
C ILE A 208 -15.65 5.12 4.04
N PHE A 209 -16.91 5.12 3.57
CA PHE A 209 -17.25 5.55 2.20
C PHE A 209 -16.85 7.01 1.94
N ILE A 210 -17.11 7.91 2.90
CA ILE A 210 -16.72 9.32 2.81
C ILE A 210 -15.19 9.45 2.75
N LEU A 211 -14.47 8.78 3.65
CA LEU A 211 -13.01 8.81 3.68
C LEU A 211 -12.38 8.35 2.37
N PHE A 212 -12.95 7.33 1.72
CA PHE A 212 -12.46 6.82 0.45
C PHE A 212 -12.83 7.68 -0.76
N SER A 213 -14.01 8.29 -0.75
CA SER A 213 -14.56 8.97 -1.94
C SER A 213 -14.22 10.45 -1.99
N TRP A 214 -14.01 11.10 -0.84
CA TRP A 214 -13.87 12.56 -0.74
C TRP A 214 -12.76 13.13 -1.63
N ASP A 215 -11.59 12.50 -1.61
CA ASP A 215 -10.43 12.87 -2.43
C ASP A 215 -10.77 12.89 -3.93
N LYS A 216 -11.49 11.87 -4.40
CA LYS A 216 -11.87 11.72 -5.81
C LYS A 216 -12.91 12.76 -6.21
N ILE A 217 -13.92 12.95 -5.37
CA ILE A 217 -14.94 13.98 -5.59
C ILE A 217 -14.27 15.37 -5.69
N TYR A 218 -13.35 15.67 -4.78
CA TYR A 218 -12.59 16.92 -4.78
C TYR A 218 -11.82 17.14 -6.10
N PHE A 219 -11.06 16.15 -6.56
CA PHE A 219 -10.29 16.29 -7.81
C PHE A 219 -11.17 16.33 -9.08
N ILE A 220 -12.33 15.66 -9.07
CA ILE A 220 -13.32 15.76 -10.15
C ILE A 220 -13.87 17.18 -10.22
N ILE A 221 -14.30 17.76 -9.09
CA ILE A 221 -14.84 19.13 -9.03
C ILE A 221 -13.78 20.16 -9.49
N LYS A 222 -12.52 19.97 -9.08
CA LYS A 222 -11.40 20.84 -9.47
C LYS A 222 -10.99 20.67 -10.95
N LYS A 223 -11.52 19.66 -11.65
CA LYS A 223 -11.11 19.26 -13.02
C LYS A 223 -9.61 18.94 -13.13
N ASP A 224 -9.01 18.43 -12.04
CA ASP A 224 -7.58 18.10 -11.93
C ASP A 224 -7.36 16.58 -11.77
N GLY A 225 -8.37 15.80 -12.21
CA GLY A 225 -8.39 14.35 -12.04
C GLY A 225 -7.31 13.60 -12.85
N ASN A 226 -6.77 14.23 -13.90
CA ASN A 226 -5.76 13.63 -14.79
C ASN A 226 -4.32 13.88 -14.34
N ASN A 227 -4.11 14.68 -13.29
CA ASN A 227 -2.77 15.00 -12.81
C ASN A 227 -2.29 13.91 -11.84
N PRO A 228 -1.30 13.07 -12.23
CA PRO A 228 -0.83 11.98 -11.38
C PRO A 228 -0.17 12.48 -10.10
N LEU A 229 0.41 13.68 -10.10
CA LEU A 229 1.12 14.24 -8.93
C LEU A 229 0.19 14.43 -7.72
N ASN A 230 -1.12 14.50 -7.94
CA ASN A 230 -2.11 14.60 -6.88
C ASN A 230 -2.34 13.27 -6.13
N TYR A 231 -1.99 12.14 -6.74
CA TYR A 231 -2.28 10.80 -6.21
C TYR A 231 -1.07 10.07 -5.66
N PHE A 232 0.13 10.63 -5.78
CA PHE A 232 1.36 10.02 -5.27
C PHE A 232 1.91 10.82 -4.10
N ILE A 233 2.23 10.13 -3.02
CA ILE A 233 2.86 10.73 -1.85
C ILE A 233 4.36 10.50 -1.96
N TYR A 234 5.09 11.61 -2.00
CA TYR A 234 6.53 11.62 -1.86
C TYR A 234 6.88 11.99 -0.43
N ILE A 235 7.38 11.02 0.34
CA ILE A 235 7.84 11.28 1.71
C ILE A 235 9.12 12.10 1.58
N LYS A 236 9.09 13.34 2.08
CA LYS A 236 10.29 14.17 2.14
C LYS A 236 11.13 13.71 3.32
N HIS A 237 12.27 13.10 3.03
CA HIS A 237 13.11 12.44 4.03
C HIS A 237 13.91 13.37 4.94
N LYS A 238 13.82 14.69 4.75
CA LYS A 238 14.52 15.64 5.61
C LYS A 238 13.55 16.65 6.18
N GLU A 239 13.54 16.73 7.51
CA GLU A 239 12.93 17.85 8.21
C GLU A 239 13.54 19.14 7.65
N CYS A 240 12.66 20.05 7.27
CA CYS A 240 13.05 21.34 6.74
C CYS A 240 13.58 22.20 7.89
N ASN A 241 14.87 22.50 7.91
CA ASN A 241 15.49 23.31 8.97
C ASN A 241 14.84 24.70 9.15
N ILE A 242 14.17 25.21 8.12
CA ILE A 242 13.51 26.54 8.14
C ILE A 242 12.15 26.46 8.85
N HIS A 243 11.38 25.40 8.58
CA HIS A 243 9.99 25.27 9.03
C HIS A 243 9.80 24.18 10.09
N HIS A 244 10.87 23.47 10.47
CA HIS A 244 10.85 22.31 11.34
C HIS A 244 9.73 21.33 11.00
N SER A 245 9.53 21.10 9.70
CA SER A 245 8.41 20.33 9.18
C SER A 245 8.87 19.41 8.07
N CYS A 246 8.48 18.14 8.15
CA CYS A 246 8.70 17.14 7.09
C CYS A 246 7.79 17.37 5.87
N ASN A 247 6.85 18.32 5.92
CA ASN A 247 5.93 18.61 4.81
C ASN A 247 6.31 19.89 4.05
N CYS A 248 7.25 20.69 4.55
CA CYS A 248 7.72 21.94 3.93
C CYS A 248 8.38 21.66 2.55
N GLY A 249 8.20 22.53 1.55
CA GLY A 249 8.81 22.42 0.20
C GLY A 249 10.25 22.93 0.08
N CYS A 250 10.85 23.42 1.17
CA CYS A 250 12.09 24.21 1.09
C CYS A 250 13.38 23.39 0.97
N ASN A 251 13.35 22.08 1.26
CA ASN A 251 14.53 21.19 1.17
C ASN A 251 14.42 20.16 0.03
N THR A 252 13.38 20.22 -0.80
CA THR A 252 13.32 19.37 -1.98
C THR A 252 14.18 20.00 -3.08
N ASN A 253 15.45 19.62 -3.15
CA ASN A 253 16.27 19.86 -4.34
C ASN A 253 15.76 19.07 -5.57
N LEU A 254 14.68 18.29 -5.42
CA LEU A 254 14.03 17.62 -6.53
C LEU A 254 13.26 18.66 -7.35
N SER A 255 13.68 18.88 -8.59
CA SER A 255 12.92 19.72 -9.52
C SER A 255 11.52 19.12 -9.73
N LYS A 256 10.56 19.95 -10.16
CA LYS A 256 9.21 19.45 -10.47
C LYS A 256 9.27 18.42 -11.60
N GLU A 257 10.21 18.59 -12.51
CA GLU A 257 10.51 17.72 -13.64
C GLU A 257 10.99 16.35 -13.16
N ASP A 258 11.98 16.31 -12.25
CA ASP A 258 12.48 15.07 -11.66
C ASP A 258 11.39 14.33 -10.87
N TYR A 259 10.57 15.07 -10.12
CA TYR A 259 9.44 14.49 -9.40
C TYR A 259 8.44 13.83 -10.35
N ARG A 260 8.11 14.53 -11.45
CA ARG A 260 7.21 14.02 -12.48
C ARG A 260 7.78 12.77 -13.16
N MET A 261 9.06 12.78 -13.52
CA MET A 261 9.74 11.62 -14.10
C MET A 261 9.71 10.41 -13.17
N ASN A 262 9.94 10.62 -11.87
CA ASN A 262 9.82 9.56 -10.87
C ASN A 262 8.40 9.00 -10.82
N VAL A 263 7.38 9.88 -10.70
CA VAL A 263 5.98 9.45 -10.67
C VAL A 263 5.60 8.66 -11.92
N GLU A 264 6.01 9.10 -13.11
CA GLU A 264 5.76 8.38 -14.37
C GLU A 264 6.42 6.99 -14.38
N LYS A 265 7.65 6.87 -13.86
CA LYS A 265 8.34 5.59 -13.69
C LYS A 265 7.57 4.66 -12.75
N TYR A 266 7.10 5.15 -11.60
CA TYR A 266 6.30 4.37 -10.67
C TYR A 266 4.94 3.97 -11.27
N ILE A 267 4.27 4.85 -12.01
CA ILE A 267 3.03 4.51 -12.73
C ILE A 267 3.26 3.35 -13.68
N ASN A 268 4.37 3.34 -14.42
CA ASN A 268 4.70 2.25 -15.33
C ASN A 268 4.94 0.94 -14.56
N ILE A 269 5.63 1.00 -13.42
CA ILE A 269 5.78 -0.16 -12.52
C ILE A 269 4.41 -0.66 -12.07
N TYR A 270 3.53 0.22 -11.58
CA TYR A 270 2.18 -0.16 -11.14
C TYR A 270 1.34 -0.75 -12.27
N LYS A 271 1.42 -0.21 -13.50
CA LYS A 271 0.74 -0.77 -14.69
C LYS A 271 1.24 -2.16 -15.04
N ILE A 272 2.53 -2.43 -14.83
CA ILE A 272 3.11 -3.78 -15.01
C ILE A 272 2.63 -4.70 -13.88
N CYS A 273 2.64 -4.21 -12.64
CA CYS A 273 2.14 -4.92 -11.47
C CYS A 273 0.62 -5.19 -11.49
N SER A 274 -0.17 -4.38 -12.20
CA SER A 274 -1.63 -4.54 -12.24
C SER A 274 -2.11 -5.53 -13.30
N LYS A 275 -1.25 -5.97 -14.21
CA LYS A 275 -1.60 -6.97 -15.23
C LYS A 275 -1.66 -8.35 -14.57
N ILE A 276 -2.87 -8.83 -14.27
CA ILE A 276 -3.13 -10.15 -13.65
C ILE A 276 -2.53 -11.29 -14.49
N PHE A 277 -2.60 -11.18 -15.81
CA PHE A 277 -1.99 -12.12 -16.74
C PHE A 277 -0.81 -11.45 -17.45
N ILE A 278 0.39 -11.58 -16.90
CA ILE A 278 1.61 -11.30 -17.67
C ILE A 278 1.86 -12.51 -18.55
N LYS A 279 1.53 -12.39 -19.83
CA LYS A 279 1.95 -13.37 -20.84
C LYS A 279 3.46 -13.21 -21.03
N PHE A 280 4.24 -14.02 -20.33
CA PHE A 280 5.67 -14.16 -20.61
C PHE A 280 5.79 -15.02 -21.87
N ASN A 281 6.04 -14.37 -23.00
CA ASN A 281 6.55 -15.05 -24.21
C ASN A 281 8.05 -15.33 -24.04
#